data_AF-A0A3M2DNA8-F1
#
_entry.id   AF-A0A3M2DNA8-F1
#
_cell.length_a   1.000
_cell.length_b   1.000
_cell.length_c   1.000
_cell.angle_alpha   90.00
_cell.angle_beta   90.00
_cell.angle_gamma   90.00
#
_symmetry.space_group_name_H-M   'P 1'
#
loop_
_entity.id
_entity.type
_entity.pdbx_description
1 polymer ?
#
loop_
_entity_poly.entity_id
_entity_poly.type
_entity_poly.pdbx_seq_one_letter_code
_entity_poly.pdbx_strand_id
1 'polypeptide(L)'
;MFRRKTMVRALALCGPTAWVLGIAAVRSLYAYPGTVSATTPVSAPSVQRVTDVSADSWSVSTQTGAFTFSYPIALPSGRRGVAPSLALVYSSQQPVRGGIAAGWALPIPQVRVDTSQGRTDGVHYMTTLHGDARLVEVDDPRVPAGATAYRVAEGDSTFARYERVRDGGVTYWRARTTDGLTYTFGDRDDARDAPTAGGDGHEARWQLTRIEDRHGNRVDYHYQRVWGRAYNGAV
;
A
#
# COMPACT_ATOMS: atom_id res chain seq x y z
N MET A 1 -74.35 -4.52 -38.57
CA MET A 1 -74.82 -3.65 -37.47
C MET A 1 -73.56 -3.11 -36.77
N PHE A 2 -73.45 -1.78 -36.56
CA PHE A 2 -72.29 -0.99 -36.03
C PHE A 2 -71.02 -0.95 -36.92
N ARG A 3 -70.48 0.15 -37.50
CA ARG A 3 -70.37 1.61 -37.21
C ARG A 3 -69.84 1.86 -35.79
N ARG A 4 -68.57 2.22 -35.53
CA ARG A 4 -67.82 3.50 -35.74
C ARG A 4 -66.55 3.34 -34.82
N LYS A 5 -65.39 4.01 -34.92
CA LYS A 5 -64.95 5.25 -35.59
C LYS A 5 -63.42 5.43 -35.37
N THR A 6 -62.75 6.03 -36.37
CA THR A 6 -61.59 6.97 -36.29
C THR A 6 -60.24 6.43 -35.78
N MET A 7 -59.06 6.82 -36.28
CA MET A 7 -58.62 8.03 -37.01
C MET A 7 -57.15 7.81 -37.47
N VAL A 8 -56.76 8.38 -38.64
CA VAL A 8 -55.50 9.16 -38.86
C VAL A 8 -54.18 8.34 -38.88
N ARG A 9 -53.20 8.46 -39.80
CA ARG A 9 -52.73 9.55 -40.67
C ARG A 9 -51.75 8.99 -41.73
N ALA A 10 -51.71 9.69 -42.86
CA ALA A 10 -50.56 10.02 -43.73
C ALA A 10 -49.59 8.90 -44.19
N LEU A 11 -49.78 8.52 -45.46
CA LEU A 11 -48.75 7.94 -46.33
C LEU A 11 -47.69 9.03 -46.63
N ALA A 12 -46.44 8.84 -46.18
CA ALA A 12 -45.32 9.68 -46.60
C ALA A 12 -44.56 8.97 -47.73
N LEU A 13 -44.57 9.59 -48.92
CA LEU A 13 -43.78 9.18 -50.08
C LEU A 13 -42.28 9.30 -49.75
N CYS A 14 -41.56 8.21 -49.96
CA CYS A 14 -40.10 8.15 -49.88
C CYS A 14 -39.51 8.73 -51.18
N GLY A 15 -38.94 9.94 -51.12
CA GLY A 15 -38.16 10.55 -52.20
C GLY A 15 -36.65 10.41 -51.90
N PRO A 16 -35.80 10.14 -52.90
CA PRO A 16 -34.37 9.93 -52.68
C PRO A 16 -33.64 11.26 -52.51
N THR A 17 -33.01 11.47 -51.34
CA THR A 17 -32.08 12.59 -51.12
C THR A 17 -30.72 12.26 -51.71
N ALA A 18 -30.32 13.07 -52.69
CA ALA A 18 -29.01 13.03 -53.32
C ALA A 18 -27.90 13.43 -52.33
N TRP A 19 -26.87 12.58 -52.22
CA TRP A 19 -25.66 12.87 -51.45
C TRP A 19 -24.70 13.70 -52.33
N VAL A 20 -24.49 14.96 -51.96
CA VAL A 20 -23.44 15.79 -52.57
C VAL A 20 -22.12 15.44 -51.88
N LEU A 21 -21.23 14.76 -52.60
CA LEU A 21 -19.88 14.45 -52.15
C LEU A 21 -19.00 15.71 -52.32
N GLY A 22 -18.75 16.43 -51.22
CA GLY A 22 -17.78 17.53 -51.21
C GLY A 22 -16.36 16.98 -51.13
N ILE A 23 -15.57 17.13 -52.19
CA ILE A 23 -14.13 16.82 -52.17
C ILE A 23 -13.41 17.95 -51.44
N ALA A 24 -13.03 17.73 -50.18
CA ALA A 24 -12.11 18.61 -49.47
C ALA A 24 -10.67 18.32 -49.94
N ALA A 25 -10.07 19.25 -50.69
CA ALA A 25 -8.65 19.18 -51.03
C ALA A 25 -7.82 19.42 -49.76
N VAL A 26 -7.22 18.35 -49.22
CA VAL A 26 -6.25 18.44 -48.12
C VAL A 26 -4.99 19.12 -48.67
N ARG A 27 -4.78 20.38 -48.33
CA ARG A 27 -3.49 21.04 -48.55
C ARG A 27 -2.54 20.57 -47.45
N SER A 28 -1.59 19.70 -47.80
CA SER A 28 -0.49 19.36 -46.91
C SER A 28 0.35 20.62 -46.65
N LEU A 29 0.30 21.13 -45.43
CA LEU A 29 1.22 22.17 -44.96
C LEU A 29 2.57 21.49 -44.66
N TYR A 30 3.56 21.72 -45.51
CA TYR A 30 4.94 21.39 -45.22
C TYR A 30 5.46 22.35 -44.15
N ALA A 31 5.52 21.89 -42.90
CA ALA A 31 6.28 22.59 -41.87
C ALA A 31 7.77 22.35 -42.12
N TYR A 32 8.52 23.43 -42.36
CA TYR A 32 9.98 23.39 -42.36
C TYR A 32 10.47 22.93 -40.98
N PRO A 33 11.48 22.06 -40.87
CA PRO A 33 12.11 21.78 -39.59
C PRO A 33 12.90 23.04 -39.18
N GLY A 34 12.23 23.92 -38.43
CA GLY A 34 12.92 24.97 -37.67
C GLY A 34 13.67 24.33 -36.52
N THR A 35 14.93 24.70 -36.36
CA THR A 35 15.75 24.28 -35.22
C THR A 35 15.12 24.82 -33.94
N VAL A 36 14.43 23.97 -33.18
CA VAL A 36 14.00 24.29 -31.81
C VAL A 36 15.22 24.20 -30.91
N SER A 37 15.97 25.29 -30.79
CA SER A 37 16.87 25.49 -29.65
C SER A 37 16.02 25.84 -28.42
N ALA A 38 15.21 24.88 -27.98
CA ALA A 38 14.67 24.91 -26.63
C ALA A 38 15.79 24.46 -25.71
N THR A 39 16.56 25.41 -25.17
CA THR A 39 17.38 25.15 -23.99
C THR A 39 16.43 24.91 -22.84
N THR A 40 15.84 23.71 -22.76
CA THR A 40 15.27 23.25 -21.50
C THR A 40 16.43 23.29 -20.52
N PRO A 41 16.37 24.05 -19.41
CA PRO A 41 17.38 23.91 -18.38
C PRO A 41 17.33 22.45 -17.95
N VAL A 42 18.36 21.69 -18.30
CA VAL A 42 18.59 20.37 -17.72
C VAL A 42 18.92 20.67 -16.27
N SER A 43 17.89 20.65 -15.42
CA SER A 43 18.06 20.62 -13.98
C SER A 43 18.67 19.26 -13.67
N ALA A 44 20.00 19.20 -13.69
CA ALA A 44 20.72 18.05 -13.18
C ALA A 44 20.29 17.87 -11.72
N PRO A 45 20.01 16.65 -11.25
CA PRO A 45 19.77 16.44 -9.84
C PRO A 45 20.98 16.97 -9.09
N SER A 46 20.76 17.98 -8.25
CA SER A 46 21.80 18.44 -7.32
C SER A 46 22.25 17.21 -6.54
N VAL A 47 23.56 16.95 -6.49
CA VAL A 47 24.13 15.96 -5.58
C VAL A 47 23.54 16.23 -4.21
N GLN A 48 22.76 15.28 -3.66
CA GLN A 48 22.27 15.39 -2.30
C GLN A 48 23.50 15.48 -1.40
N ARG A 49 23.83 16.69 -0.98
CA ARG A 49 24.77 16.94 0.10
C ARG A 49 24.24 16.19 1.31
N VAL A 50 25.13 15.56 2.08
CA VAL A 50 24.80 14.99 3.39
C VAL A 50 24.00 16.05 4.14
N THR A 51 22.71 15.80 4.36
CA THR A 51 21.88 16.65 5.19
C THR A 51 22.44 16.58 6.59
N ASP A 52 22.76 17.74 7.17
CA ASP A 52 23.19 17.82 8.56
C ASP A 52 22.16 17.12 9.44
N VAL A 53 22.66 16.36 10.41
CA VAL A 53 21.82 15.70 11.41
C VAL A 53 21.11 16.79 12.21
N SER A 54 19.81 16.96 11.98
CA SER A 54 19.00 17.99 12.63
C SER A 54 18.93 17.73 14.14
N ALA A 55 18.85 18.78 14.96
CA ALA A 55 18.72 18.62 16.42
C ALA A 55 17.50 17.76 16.83
N ASP A 56 16.44 17.74 16.01
CA ASP A 56 15.23 16.94 16.23
C ASP A 56 15.40 15.45 15.87
N SER A 57 16.58 15.03 15.39
CA SER A 57 16.82 13.64 15.00
C SER A 57 17.03 12.71 16.20
N TRP A 58 17.07 13.23 17.43
CA TRP A 58 17.27 12.43 18.64
C TRP A 58 16.37 12.90 19.77
N SER A 59 16.03 11.97 20.66
CA SER A 59 15.31 12.29 21.89
C SER A 59 15.58 11.26 22.96
N VAL A 60 15.35 11.62 24.23
CA VAL A 60 15.33 10.67 25.34
C VAL A 60 13.89 10.47 25.75
N SER A 61 13.43 9.21 25.73
CA SER A 61 12.08 8.86 26.15
C SER A 61 11.91 9.15 27.65
N THR A 62 10.96 9.99 28.01
CA THR A 62 10.68 10.34 29.41
C THR A 62 10.12 9.16 30.21
N GLN A 63 9.42 8.24 29.56
CA GLN A 63 8.80 7.08 30.21
C GLN A 63 9.80 5.93 30.42
N THR A 64 10.74 5.72 29.49
CA THR A 64 11.63 4.55 29.50
C THR A 64 13.09 4.90 29.75
N GLY A 65 13.49 6.17 29.62
CA GLY A 65 14.89 6.59 29.64
C GLY A 65 15.69 6.16 28.41
N ALA A 66 15.06 5.58 27.39
CA ALA A 66 15.74 5.16 26.17
C ALA A 66 16.25 6.37 25.37
N PHE A 67 17.53 6.33 24.96
CA PHE A 67 18.01 7.24 23.92
C PHE A 67 17.51 6.74 22.58
N THR A 68 16.88 7.62 21.80
CA THR A 68 16.33 7.34 20.48
C THR A 68 16.94 8.27 19.45
N PHE A 69 17.17 7.75 18.24
CA PHE A 69 17.67 8.53 17.12
C PHE A 69 16.97 8.09 15.83
N SER A 70 16.63 9.03 14.94
CA SER A 70 15.93 8.78 13.69
C SER A 70 16.66 9.43 12.53
N TYR A 71 17.00 8.63 11.53
CA TYR A 71 17.63 9.07 10.30
C TYR A 71 16.69 8.84 9.11
N PRO A 72 15.97 9.88 8.64
CA PRO A 72 15.04 9.75 7.53
C PRO A 72 15.79 9.46 6.22
N ILE A 73 15.30 8.50 5.45
CA ILE A 73 15.80 8.20 4.11
C ILE A 73 15.06 9.13 3.14
N ALA A 74 15.78 10.11 2.60
CA ALA A 74 15.22 11.06 1.66
C ALA A 74 14.89 10.34 0.33
N LEU A 75 13.61 10.36 -0.02
CA LEU A 75 13.12 9.81 -1.27
C LEU A 75 12.52 10.91 -2.14
N PRO A 76 12.60 10.78 -3.48
CA PRO A 76 11.89 11.70 -4.36
C PRO A 76 10.39 11.62 -4.08
N SER A 77 9.69 12.74 -4.29
CA SER A 77 8.23 12.75 -4.16
C SER A 77 7.61 11.72 -5.11
N GLY A 78 6.75 10.87 -4.55
CA GLY A 78 6.00 9.90 -5.32
C GLY A 78 4.86 10.54 -6.11
N ARG A 79 4.33 9.82 -7.09
CA ARG A 79 3.22 10.31 -7.92
C ARG A 79 2.01 10.59 -7.03
N ARG A 80 1.48 11.81 -7.10
CA ARG A 80 0.34 12.30 -6.28
C ARG A 80 0.55 12.14 -4.77
N GLY A 81 1.79 12.19 -4.29
CA GLY A 81 2.10 12.10 -2.86
C GLY A 81 2.14 10.68 -2.31
N VAL A 82 1.91 9.66 -3.15
CA VAL A 82 2.08 8.25 -2.75
C VAL A 82 3.56 7.91 -2.80
N ALA A 83 4.23 8.04 -1.65
CA ALA A 83 5.63 7.69 -1.44
C ALA A 83 5.78 6.91 -0.12
N PRO A 84 6.74 5.97 -0.03
CA PRO A 84 7.03 5.33 1.24
C PRO A 84 7.73 6.32 2.17
N SER A 85 7.38 6.29 3.45
CA SER A 85 8.14 6.97 4.50
C SER A 85 9.09 5.96 5.13
N LEU A 86 10.39 6.15 4.94
CA LEU A 86 11.43 5.26 5.48
C LEU A 86 12.39 6.06 6.34
N ALA A 87 12.72 5.52 7.50
CA ALA A 87 13.74 6.06 8.40
C ALA A 87 14.47 4.92 9.09
N LEU A 88 15.78 5.06 9.25
CA LEU A 88 16.54 4.19 10.12
C LEU A 88 16.40 4.70 11.56
N VAL A 89 15.87 3.87 12.45
CA VAL A 89 15.59 4.23 13.83
C VAL A 89 16.51 3.48 14.77
N TYR A 90 17.15 4.20 15.68
CA TYR A 90 17.96 3.66 16.76
C TYR A 90 17.24 3.80 18.10
N SER A 91 17.38 2.80 18.97
CA SER A 91 17.07 2.93 20.39
C SER A 91 18.06 2.15 21.23
N SER A 92 18.50 2.73 22.35
CA SER A 92 19.40 2.05 23.30
C SER A 92 18.77 0.83 23.98
N GLN A 93 17.44 0.67 23.89
CA GLN A 93 16.70 -0.48 24.42
C GLN A 93 16.26 -1.48 23.34
N GLN A 94 16.57 -1.21 22.08
CA GLN A 94 16.29 -2.16 21.00
C GLN A 94 17.15 -3.42 21.16
N PRO A 95 16.66 -4.60 20.73
CA PRO A 95 17.43 -5.83 20.75
C PRO A 95 18.77 -5.70 20.03
N VAL A 96 19.80 -6.38 20.56
CA VAL A 96 21.15 -6.43 19.97
C VAL A 96 21.18 -7.34 18.73
N ARG A 97 20.18 -8.21 18.57
CA ARG A 97 20.08 -9.22 17.49
C ARG A 97 18.70 -9.15 16.82
N GLY A 98 18.63 -9.67 15.59
CA GLY A 98 17.37 -9.83 14.85
C GLY A 98 16.94 -8.62 14.01
N GLY A 99 17.71 -7.52 14.04
CA GLY A 99 17.50 -6.34 13.22
C GLY A 99 18.60 -6.13 12.17
N ILE A 100 18.68 -4.91 11.64
CA ILE A 100 19.71 -4.53 10.65
C ILE A 100 21.09 -4.45 11.32
N ALA A 101 21.14 -3.88 12.52
CA ALA A 101 22.31 -3.81 13.38
C ALA A 101 21.86 -3.68 14.84
N ALA A 102 22.79 -3.86 15.78
CA ALA A 102 22.48 -3.71 17.20
C ALA A 102 21.87 -2.33 17.50
N GLY A 103 20.68 -2.31 18.09
CA GLY A 103 19.97 -1.09 18.43
C GLY A 103 19.28 -0.38 17.25
N TRP A 104 19.48 -0.84 16.01
CA TRP A 104 18.95 -0.21 14.80
C TRP A 104 17.85 -1.04 14.12
N ALA A 105 16.80 -0.36 13.68
CA ALA A 105 15.68 -0.93 12.94
C ALA A 105 15.30 -0.06 11.73
N LEU A 106 14.77 -0.70 10.69
CA LEU A 106 14.02 -0.05 9.61
C LEU A 106 12.57 -0.51 9.77
N PRO A 107 11.72 0.25 10.47
CA PRO A 107 10.36 -0.14 10.71
C PRO A 107 9.57 -0.09 9.40
N ILE A 108 9.21 -1.27 8.90
CA ILE A 108 8.25 -1.41 7.80
C ILE A 108 6.95 -1.96 8.41
N PRO A 109 5.78 -1.39 8.06
CA PRO A 109 4.50 -1.89 8.53
C PRO A 109 4.33 -3.39 8.28
N GLN A 110 3.77 -4.10 9.25
CA GLN A 110 3.45 -5.52 9.15
C GLN A 110 2.21 -5.85 9.98
N VAL A 111 1.58 -6.98 9.63
CA VAL A 111 0.61 -7.66 10.49
C VAL A 111 1.28 -8.91 11.04
N ARG A 112 1.15 -9.19 12.32
CA ARG A 112 1.75 -10.35 12.98
C ARG A 112 0.77 -11.01 13.93
N VAL A 113 1.01 -12.28 14.24
CA VAL A 113 0.35 -12.94 15.36
C VAL A 113 0.89 -12.37 16.67
N ASP A 114 0.00 -12.10 17.62
CA ASP A 114 0.35 -11.68 18.97
C ASP A 114 0.76 -12.92 19.78
N THR A 115 2.03 -12.97 20.18
CA THR A 115 2.58 -14.07 20.98
C THR A 115 2.66 -13.74 22.47
N SER A 116 2.18 -12.57 22.91
CA SER A 116 2.32 -12.10 24.29
C SER A 116 1.54 -12.94 25.32
N GLN A 117 0.41 -13.51 24.91
CA GLN A 117 -0.44 -14.37 25.76
C GLN A 117 -0.08 -15.87 25.66
N GLY A 118 1.02 -16.21 24.99
CA GLY A 118 1.40 -17.59 24.73
C GLY A 118 0.49 -18.29 23.71
N ARG A 119 0.67 -19.61 23.54
CA ARG A 119 -0.03 -20.41 22.49
C ARG A 119 -1.42 -20.89 22.92
N THR A 120 -1.77 -20.79 24.19
CA THR A 120 -2.97 -21.42 24.78
C THR A 120 -4.24 -20.59 24.63
N ASP A 121 -4.13 -19.28 24.43
CA ASP A 121 -5.27 -18.35 24.38
C ASP A 121 -5.83 -18.14 22.95
N GLY A 122 -5.49 -19.04 22.02
CA GLY A 122 -5.86 -18.93 20.61
C GLY A 122 -4.91 -18.02 19.81
N VAL A 123 -5.37 -17.58 18.63
CA VAL A 123 -4.57 -16.74 17.72
C VAL A 123 -5.14 -15.34 17.70
N HIS A 124 -4.34 -14.38 18.17
CA HIS A 124 -4.63 -12.95 18.07
C HIS A 124 -3.69 -12.28 17.08
N TYR A 125 -4.08 -11.14 16.54
CA TYR A 125 -3.29 -10.41 15.56
C TYR A 125 -2.96 -9.01 16.06
N MET A 126 -1.81 -8.50 15.65
CA MET A 126 -1.38 -7.12 15.84
C MET A 126 -0.96 -6.51 14.51
N THR A 127 -1.12 -5.19 14.39
CA THR A 127 -0.59 -4.40 13.28
C THR A 127 0.43 -3.39 13.80
N THR A 128 1.37 -3.00 12.94
CA THR A 128 2.33 -1.92 13.20
C THR A 128 2.11 -0.68 12.34
N LEU A 129 1.06 -0.68 11.50
CA LEU A 129 0.83 0.36 10.48
C LEU A 129 0.71 1.77 11.08
N HIS A 130 0.06 1.88 12.23
CA HIS A 130 -0.16 3.14 12.94
C HIS A 130 0.31 3.03 14.40
N GLY A 131 1.45 2.36 14.59
CA GLY A 131 1.91 1.91 15.90
C GLY A 131 1.48 0.47 16.18
N ASP A 132 2.02 -0.08 17.26
CA ASP A 132 1.72 -1.43 17.70
C ASP A 132 0.32 -1.47 18.34
N ALA A 133 -0.62 -2.14 17.67
CA ALA A 133 -2.00 -2.23 18.12
C ALA A 133 -2.59 -3.63 17.90
N ARG A 134 -3.38 -4.11 18.86
CA ARG A 134 -4.12 -5.38 18.76
C ARG A 134 -5.32 -5.23 17.84
N LEU A 135 -5.57 -6.26 17.04
CA LEU A 135 -6.71 -6.36 16.15
C LEU A 135 -7.79 -7.28 16.74
N VAL A 136 -9.04 -6.83 16.67
CA VAL A 136 -10.22 -7.59 17.11
C VAL A 136 -11.13 -7.81 15.90
N GLU A 137 -11.65 -9.03 15.80
CA GLU A 137 -12.59 -9.42 14.75
C GLU A 137 -13.91 -8.69 14.92
N VAL A 138 -14.46 -8.20 13.81
CA VAL A 138 -15.77 -7.54 13.79
C VAL A 138 -16.62 -8.08 12.66
N ASP A 139 -17.94 -8.02 12.84
CA ASP A 139 -18.89 -8.30 11.77
C ASP A 139 -19.06 -7.01 10.93
N ASP A 140 -18.56 -7.02 9.68
CA ASP A 140 -18.71 -5.91 8.74
C ASP A 140 -19.29 -6.45 7.41
N PRO A 141 -20.56 -6.13 7.07
CA PRO A 141 -21.22 -6.65 5.87
C PRO A 141 -20.61 -6.10 4.57
N ARG A 142 -19.70 -5.12 4.64
CA ARG A 142 -19.00 -4.57 3.47
C ARG A 142 -17.80 -5.44 3.04
N VAL A 143 -17.41 -6.42 3.86
CA VAL A 143 -16.29 -7.31 3.57
C VAL A 143 -16.82 -8.53 2.78
N PRO A 144 -16.20 -8.89 1.64
CA PRO A 144 -16.70 -9.96 0.79
C PRO A 144 -16.56 -11.34 1.45
N ALA A 145 -17.37 -12.30 0.99
CA ALA A 145 -17.22 -13.70 1.35
C ALA A 145 -15.80 -14.20 1.06
N GLY A 146 -15.15 -14.83 2.05
CA GLY A 146 -13.75 -15.25 1.98
C GLY A 146 -12.76 -14.30 2.66
N ALA A 147 -13.24 -13.19 3.23
CA ALA A 147 -12.46 -12.32 4.09
C ALA A 147 -13.14 -12.11 5.46
N THR A 148 -12.31 -11.90 6.48
CA THR A 148 -12.76 -11.59 7.85
C THR A 148 -12.33 -10.17 8.20
N ALA A 149 -13.25 -9.38 8.75
CA ALA A 149 -13.01 -7.98 9.09
C ALA A 149 -12.40 -7.84 10.50
N TYR A 150 -11.48 -6.89 10.65
CA TYR A 150 -10.82 -6.57 11.91
C TYR A 150 -10.72 -5.05 12.10
N ARG A 151 -10.68 -4.63 13.37
CA ARG A 151 -10.46 -3.25 13.81
C ARG A 151 -9.41 -3.21 14.91
N VAL A 152 -8.80 -2.06 15.12
CA VAL A 152 -7.92 -1.85 16.28
C VAL A 152 -8.77 -1.90 17.55
N ALA A 153 -8.32 -2.69 18.53
CA ALA A 153 -9.06 -3.00 19.74
C ALA A 153 -9.25 -1.78 20.65
N GLU A 154 -8.19 -1.00 20.82
CA GLU A 154 -8.09 0.09 21.79
C GLU A 154 -7.37 1.27 21.14
N GLY A 155 -7.87 2.49 21.38
CA GLY A 155 -7.23 3.71 20.89
C GLY A 155 -7.19 3.85 19.37
N ASP A 156 -8.19 3.34 18.63
CA ASP A 156 -8.25 3.49 17.18
C ASP A 156 -8.45 4.95 16.76
N SER A 157 -7.35 5.65 16.50
CA SER A 157 -7.34 7.02 15.99
C SER A 157 -7.45 7.09 14.46
N THR A 158 -7.23 5.98 13.77
CA THR A 158 -7.10 5.94 12.30
C THR A 158 -8.38 5.50 11.61
N PHE A 159 -9.24 4.76 12.33
CA PHE A 159 -10.45 4.11 11.83
C PHE A 159 -10.18 3.24 10.60
N ALA A 160 -8.95 2.71 10.50
CA ALA A 160 -8.56 1.81 9.44
C ALA A 160 -9.37 0.52 9.54
N ARG A 161 -9.82 0.00 8.39
CA ARG A 161 -10.45 -1.32 8.32
C ARG A 161 -9.43 -2.34 7.87
N TYR A 162 -9.25 -3.39 8.66
CA TYR A 162 -8.37 -4.50 8.32
C TYR A 162 -9.20 -5.68 7.84
N GLU A 163 -8.70 -6.39 6.84
CA GLU A 163 -9.36 -7.52 6.22
C GLU A 163 -8.33 -8.65 6.07
N ARG A 164 -8.62 -9.79 6.68
CA ARG A 164 -7.85 -11.01 6.48
C ARG A 164 -8.50 -11.79 5.34
N VAL A 165 -7.84 -11.82 4.19
CA VAL A 165 -8.35 -12.42 2.97
C VAL A 165 -7.77 -13.81 2.78
N ARG A 166 -8.61 -14.79 2.43
CA ARG A 166 -8.18 -16.11 1.98
C ARG A 166 -8.59 -16.27 0.52
N ASP A 167 -7.59 -16.34 -0.36
CA ASP A 167 -7.82 -16.44 -1.80
C ASP A 167 -6.79 -17.40 -2.41
N GLY A 168 -7.23 -18.35 -3.24
CA GLY A 168 -6.33 -19.29 -3.92
C GLY A 168 -5.35 -20.06 -3.02
N GLY A 169 -5.73 -20.34 -1.77
CA GLY A 169 -4.84 -20.98 -0.78
C GLY A 169 -3.84 -20.04 -0.10
N VAL A 170 -3.85 -18.75 -0.46
CA VAL A 170 -3.02 -17.70 0.12
C VAL A 170 -3.83 -16.94 1.16
N THR A 171 -3.30 -16.82 2.38
CA THR A 171 -3.83 -15.91 3.40
C THR A 171 -2.98 -14.66 3.45
N TYR A 172 -3.61 -13.50 3.27
CA TYR A 172 -2.96 -12.19 3.30
C TYR A 172 -3.85 -11.16 3.98
N TRP A 173 -3.30 -9.98 4.26
CA TRP A 173 -4.05 -8.90 4.89
C TRP A 173 -4.18 -7.68 3.99
N ARG A 174 -5.28 -6.96 4.15
CA ARG A 174 -5.51 -5.66 3.54
C ARG A 174 -5.97 -4.66 4.60
N ALA A 175 -5.34 -3.50 4.67
CA ALA A 175 -5.82 -2.38 5.48
C ALA A 175 -6.30 -1.26 4.55
N ARG A 176 -7.49 -0.73 4.83
CA ARG A 176 -8.06 0.44 4.14
C ARG A 176 -8.17 1.57 5.13
N THR A 177 -7.44 2.65 4.86
CA THR A 177 -7.38 3.84 5.70
C THR A 177 -8.35 4.90 5.21
N THR A 178 -8.67 5.85 6.09
CA THR A 178 -9.66 6.92 5.82
C THR A 178 -9.17 7.95 4.79
N ASP A 179 -7.86 8.05 4.60
CA ASP A 179 -7.21 8.85 3.55
C ASP A 179 -7.34 8.25 2.13
N GLY A 180 -7.94 7.06 2.01
CA GLY A 180 -8.16 6.37 0.75
C GLY A 180 -6.97 5.55 0.24
N LEU A 181 -5.96 5.31 1.09
CA LEU A 181 -4.89 4.36 0.81
C LEU A 181 -5.32 2.92 1.14
N THR A 182 -4.79 1.98 0.37
CA THR A 182 -4.91 0.55 0.60
C THR A 182 -3.52 -0.04 0.81
N TYR A 183 -3.33 -0.66 1.96
CA TYR A 183 -2.10 -1.38 2.31
C TYR A 183 -2.35 -2.87 2.17
N THR A 184 -1.49 -3.58 1.45
CA THR A 184 -1.56 -5.04 1.29
C THR A 184 -0.34 -5.68 1.96
N PHE A 185 -0.56 -6.75 2.71
CA PHE A 185 0.48 -7.42 3.49
C PHE A 185 0.52 -8.92 3.20
N GLY A 186 1.69 -9.44 2.85
CA GLY A 186 1.98 -10.87 2.68
C GLY A 186 1.15 -11.58 1.62
N ASP A 187 0.73 -10.87 0.55
CA ASP A 187 0.10 -11.45 -0.64
C ASP A 187 1.07 -12.27 -1.49
N ARG A 188 2.38 -12.09 -1.28
CA ARG A 188 3.46 -12.86 -1.91
C ARG A 188 4.17 -13.75 -0.90
N ASP A 189 4.76 -14.83 -1.39
CA ASP A 189 5.39 -15.84 -0.55
C ASP A 189 6.64 -15.32 0.19
N ASP A 190 7.45 -14.50 -0.48
CA ASP A 190 8.66 -13.87 0.08
C ASP A 190 8.36 -12.85 1.19
N ALA A 191 7.11 -12.39 1.30
CA ALA A 191 6.67 -11.36 2.22
C ALA A 191 5.87 -11.90 3.40
N ARG A 192 5.92 -13.21 3.64
CA ARG A 192 5.28 -13.84 4.79
C ARG A 192 6.17 -14.91 5.42
N ASP A 193 6.17 -14.90 6.74
CA ASP A 193 6.67 -15.98 7.58
C ASP A 193 5.45 -16.66 8.20
N ALA A 194 4.64 -17.32 7.37
CA ALA A 194 3.45 -18.02 7.80
C ALA A 194 3.46 -19.43 7.17
N PRO A 195 3.10 -20.50 7.91
CA PRO A 195 3.05 -21.83 7.33
C PRO A 195 2.04 -21.88 6.19
N THR A 196 2.49 -22.28 5.00
CA THR A 196 1.68 -22.26 3.76
C THR A 196 0.53 -23.27 3.77
N ALA A 197 0.53 -24.25 4.68
CA ALA A 197 -0.61 -25.10 5.00
C ALA A 197 -0.31 -25.91 6.28
N GLY A 198 -1.28 -26.05 7.18
CA GLY A 198 -1.29 -27.08 8.23
C GLY A 198 -0.32 -26.93 9.41
N GLY A 199 0.52 -25.89 9.46
CA GLY A 199 1.32 -25.56 10.64
C GLY A 199 0.54 -24.66 11.59
N ASP A 200 0.66 -24.89 12.90
CA ASP A 200 -0.04 -24.09 13.90
C ASP A 200 0.34 -22.61 13.73
N GLY A 201 -0.61 -21.80 13.25
CA GLY A 201 -0.43 -20.40 12.87
C GLY A 201 -0.20 -19.44 14.04
N HIS A 202 0.53 -19.87 15.08
CA HIS A 202 0.80 -19.10 16.29
C HIS A 202 2.01 -18.15 16.17
N GLU A 203 2.80 -18.25 15.10
CA GLU A 203 3.91 -17.33 14.85
C GLU A 203 3.95 -16.96 13.36
N ALA A 204 2.91 -16.25 12.91
CA ALA A 204 2.81 -15.80 11.53
C ALA A 204 3.07 -14.29 11.41
N ARG A 205 3.82 -13.89 10.38
CA ARG A 205 4.06 -12.47 10.03
C ARG A 205 3.77 -12.23 8.55
N TRP A 206 3.08 -11.13 8.26
CA TRP A 206 2.76 -10.64 6.93
C TRP A 206 3.35 -9.24 6.76
N GLN A 207 4.39 -9.13 5.94
CA GLN A 207 5.10 -7.88 5.65
C GLN A 207 4.32 -7.04 4.63
N LEU A 208 4.39 -5.71 4.73
CA LEU A 208 3.77 -4.80 3.77
C LEU A 208 4.36 -5.04 2.37
N THR A 209 3.52 -5.40 1.40
CA THR A 209 3.95 -5.64 0.02
C THR A 209 3.56 -4.53 -0.92
N ARG A 210 2.49 -3.79 -0.63
CA ARG A 210 1.99 -2.71 -1.47
C ARG A 210 1.26 -1.62 -0.69
N ILE A 211 1.48 -0.37 -1.09
CA ILE A 211 0.61 0.78 -0.78
C ILE A 211 0.01 1.25 -2.10
N GLU A 212 -1.30 1.44 -2.18
CA GLU A 212 -1.98 1.87 -3.41
C GLU A 212 -3.09 2.87 -3.11
N ASP A 213 -3.19 3.93 -3.91
CA ASP A 213 -4.31 4.88 -3.85
C ASP A 213 -5.49 4.46 -4.75
N ARG A 214 -6.63 5.13 -4.59
CA ARG A 214 -7.83 4.92 -5.42
C ARG A 214 -7.63 5.19 -6.92
N HIS A 215 -6.51 5.78 -7.32
CA HIS A 215 -6.18 6.15 -8.69
C HIS A 215 -5.11 5.21 -9.30
N GLY A 216 -4.71 4.15 -8.60
CA GLY A 216 -3.72 3.17 -9.06
C GLY A 216 -2.26 3.58 -8.90
N ASN A 217 -1.97 4.71 -8.23
CA ASN A 217 -0.59 5.06 -7.86
C ASN A 217 -0.19 4.17 -6.70
N ARG A 218 0.97 3.51 -6.81
CA ARG A 218 1.38 2.52 -5.82
C ARG A 218 2.87 2.50 -5.55
N VAL A 219 3.22 1.96 -4.39
CA VAL A 219 4.56 1.58 -3.97
C VAL A 219 4.55 0.07 -3.74
N ASP A 220 5.48 -0.66 -4.37
CA ASP A 220 5.64 -2.10 -4.20
C ASP A 220 6.94 -2.39 -3.39
N TYR A 221 6.85 -3.30 -2.41
CA TYR A 221 7.94 -3.63 -1.48
C TYR A 221 8.46 -5.04 -1.72
N HIS A 222 9.59 -5.23 -2.38
CA HIS A 222 10.10 -6.57 -2.68
C HIS A 222 11.01 -7.11 -1.56
N TYR A 223 10.81 -8.37 -1.18
CA TYR A 223 11.56 -9.00 -0.12
C TYR A 223 12.44 -10.11 -0.69
N GLN A 224 13.51 -10.42 0.04
CA GLN A 224 14.34 -11.58 -0.24
C GLN A 224 14.51 -12.35 1.06
N ARG A 225 14.16 -13.63 1.04
CA ARG A 225 14.43 -14.52 2.17
C ARG A 225 15.93 -14.76 2.24
N VAL A 226 16.53 -14.32 3.33
CA VAL A 226 17.93 -14.59 3.63
C VAL A 226 18.01 -15.82 4.51
N TRP A 227 18.50 -16.92 3.95
CA TRP A 227 18.79 -18.13 4.72
C TRP A 227 20.16 -17.95 5.38
N GLY A 228 20.17 -17.57 6.66
CA GLY A 228 21.39 -17.63 7.47
C GLY A 228 21.61 -19.04 8.00
N ARG A 229 22.86 -19.53 8.04
CA ARG A 229 23.22 -20.55 9.04
C ARG A 229 22.97 -19.92 10.41
N ALA A 230 22.11 -20.53 11.22
CA ALA A 230 21.96 -20.13 12.61
C ALA A 230 23.33 -20.28 13.29
N TYR A 231 24.02 -19.16 13.52
CA TYR A 231 25.11 -19.13 14.48
C TYR A 231 24.45 -19.16 15.86
N ASN A 232 24.18 -20.37 16.35
CA ASN A 232 23.83 -20.61 17.73
C ASN A 232 25.04 -20.19 18.58
N GLY A 233 25.06 -18.93 18.99
CA GLY A 233 26.00 -18.42 19.97
C GLY A 233 25.65 -19.01 21.32
N ALA A 234 26.15 -20.23 21.59
CA ALA A 234 26.37 -20.68 22.95
C ALA A 234 27.52 -19.84 23.53
N VAL A 235 27.21 -19.04 24.53
CA VAL A 235 28.15 -18.60 25.57
C VAL A 235 27.47 -18.93 26.90
#